data_AF-A0A4C2A2R5-F1
#
_entry.id   AF-A0A4C2A2R5-F1
#
_cell.length_a   1.000
_cell.length_b   1.000
_cell.length_c   1.000
_cell.angle_alpha   90.00
_cell.angle_beta   90.00
_cell.angle_gamma   90.00
#
_symmetry.space_group_name_H-M   'P 1'
#
loop_
_entity.id
_entity.type
_entity.pdbx_description
1 polymer ?
#
loop_
_entity_poly.entity_id
_entity_poly.type
_entity_poly.pdbx_seq_one_letter_code
_entity_poly.pdbx_strand_id
1 'polypeptide(L)'
;MGPPDGGRPIPIRKITDWKRVSTALEKIDTPNLNSIPNDIASTDEIDFAIGALTNHVRTVVESEREVPASDRRKFPPDILELIRAKTQLCAARAYPTPEYRSRARALQREVKARVRESK
;
A
#
# COMPACT_ATOMS: atom_id res chain seq x y z
N MET A 1 -19.01 40.11 2.94
CA MET A 1 -18.46 39.06 3.81
C MET A 1 -18.99 37.73 3.28
N GLY A 2 -18.15 36.95 2.58
CA GLY A 2 -18.55 35.65 2.04
C GLY A 2 -18.59 34.59 3.14
N PRO A 3 -19.29 33.45 2.93
CA PRO A 3 -19.36 32.38 3.92
C PRO A 3 -17.94 31.85 4.20
N PRO A 4 -17.61 31.50 5.45
CA PRO A 4 -16.34 30.84 5.74
C PRO A 4 -16.27 29.57 4.91
N ASP A 5 -15.18 29.45 4.14
CA ASP A 5 -14.91 28.35 3.23
C ASP A 5 -15.07 27.04 4.00
N GLY A 6 -16.20 26.35 3.74
CA GLY A 6 -16.55 25.10 4.41
C GLY A 6 -15.50 24.07 4.06
N GLY A 7 -14.56 23.85 4.98
CA GLY A 7 -13.39 22.99 4.79
C GLY A 7 -13.82 21.66 4.17
N ARG A 8 -13.42 21.44 2.92
CA ARG A 8 -13.73 20.20 2.20
C ARG A 8 -13.23 19.02 3.04
N PRO A 9 -14.05 17.98 3.26
CA PRO A 9 -13.59 16.77 3.94
C PRO A 9 -12.37 16.20 3.22
N ILE A 10 -11.31 15.89 3.97
CA ILE A 10 -10.15 15.18 3.43
C ILE A 10 -10.67 13.87 2.84
N PRO A 11 -10.43 13.57 1.56
CA PRO A 11 -10.90 12.33 0.97
C PRO A 11 -10.34 11.18 1.79
N ILE A 12 -11.16 10.21 2.21
CA ILE A 12 -10.68 9.02 2.92
C ILE A 12 -10.51 7.93 1.87
N ARG A 13 -9.36 7.25 1.86
CA ARG A 13 -9.12 6.11 0.98
C ARG A 13 -9.11 4.84 1.80
N LYS A 14 -9.87 3.84 1.34
CA LYS A 14 -9.79 2.48 1.85
C LYS A 14 -8.52 1.84 1.32
N ILE A 15 -7.64 1.42 2.22
CA ILE A 15 -6.41 0.71 1.87
C ILE A 15 -6.39 -0.58 2.70
N THR A 16 -6.23 -1.70 2.01
CA THR A 16 -6.02 -3.00 2.66
C THR A 16 -4.61 -3.04 3.25
N ASP A 17 -4.51 -3.31 4.55
CA ASP A 17 -3.22 -3.54 5.21
C ASP A 17 -2.75 -4.97 4.94
N TRP A 18 -1.97 -5.14 3.87
CA TRP A 18 -1.42 -6.43 3.47
C TRP A 18 -0.59 -7.14 4.56
N LYS A 19 0.00 -6.38 5.50
CA LYS A 19 0.76 -6.97 6.60
C LYS A 19 -0.18 -7.59 7.64
N ARG A 20 -1.27 -6.91 7.99
CA ARG A 20 -2.34 -7.50 8.83
C ARG A 20 -3.01 -8.67 8.15
N VAL A 21 -3.27 -8.58 6.85
CA VAL A 21 -3.79 -9.70 6.04
C VAL A 21 -2.85 -10.91 6.14
N SER A 22 -1.54 -10.71 5.98
CA SER A 22 -0.55 -11.78 6.13
C SER A 22 -0.56 -12.41 7.53
N THR A 23 -0.60 -11.60 8.59
CA THR A 23 -0.62 -12.10 9.98
C THR A 23 -1.94 -12.80 10.32
N ALA A 24 -3.06 -12.33 9.78
CA ALA A 24 -4.36 -12.97 9.99
C ALA A 24 -4.47 -14.30 9.23
N LEU A 25 -3.87 -14.38 8.04
CA LEU A 25 -3.77 -15.63 7.26
C LEU A 25 -2.83 -16.65 7.92
N GLU A 26 -1.77 -16.19 8.59
CA GLU A 26 -0.85 -17.03 9.36
C GLU A 26 -1.50 -17.58 10.65
N LYS A 27 -2.54 -16.91 11.17
CA LYS A 27 -3.34 -17.41 12.29
C LYS A 27 -4.38 -18.40 11.77
N ILE A 28 -3.94 -19.65 11.63
CA ILE A 28 -4.74 -20.81 11.19
C ILE A 28 -5.85 -21.16 12.19
N ASP A 29 -5.79 -20.64 13.43
CA ASP A 29 -6.70 -20.93 14.55
C ASP A 29 -8.12 -20.32 14.41
N THR A 30 -8.68 -20.34 13.20
CA THR A 30 -10.08 -19.99 12.95
C THR A 30 -10.93 -21.26 12.84
N PRO A 31 -12.12 -21.30 13.48
CA PRO A 31 -12.96 -22.50 13.52
C PRO A 31 -13.41 -22.98 12.13
N ASN A 32 -13.42 -22.09 11.13
CA ASN A 32 -13.76 -22.40 9.74
C ASN A 32 -12.72 -23.35 9.09
N LEU A 33 -11.42 -23.12 9.29
CA LEU A 33 -10.37 -23.95 8.69
C LEU A 33 -10.19 -25.29 9.42
N ASN A 34 -10.50 -25.34 10.73
CA ASN A 34 -10.48 -26.57 11.52
C ASN A 34 -11.57 -27.58 11.13
N SER A 35 -12.53 -27.17 10.31
CA SER A 35 -13.61 -28.02 9.82
C SER A 35 -13.26 -28.74 8.51
N ILE A 36 -12.14 -28.38 7.87
CA ILE A 36 -11.71 -28.94 6.59
C ILE A 36 -11.02 -30.29 6.85
N PRO A 37 -11.51 -31.40 6.25
CA PRO A 37 -10.86 -32.70 6.38
C PRO A 37 -9.48 -32.71 5.70
N ASN A 38 -8.51 -33.41 6.30
CA ASN A 38 -7.14 -33.52 5.77
C ASN A 38 -7.07 -34.37 4.49
N ASP A 39 -7.95 -35.35 4.37
CA ASP A 39 -8.08 -36.21 3.19
C ASP A 39 -9.37 -35.84 2.46
N ILE A 40 -9.24 -35.38 1.21
CA ILE A 40 -10.37 -35.03 0.36
C ILE A 40 -10.64 -36.21 -0.56
N ALA A 41 -11.75 -36.91 -0.36
CA ALA A 41 -12.12 -38.11 -1.10
C ALA A 41 -13.31 -37.89 -2.04
N SER A 42 -14.14 -36.88 -1.77
CA SER A 42 -15.38 -36.61 -2.51
C SER A 42 -15.44 -35.20 -3.10
N THR A 43 -16.28 -35.02 -4.12
CA THR A 43 -16.53 -33.71 -4.73
C THR A 43 -17.22 -32.74 -3.77
N ASP A 44 -18.11 -33.24 -2.90
CA ASP A 44 -18.77 -32.43 -1.89
C ASP A 44 -17.79 -31.86 -0.86
N GLU A 45 -16.75 -32.62 -0.50
CA GLU A 45 -15.65 -32.15 0.36
C GLU A 45 -14.77 -31.11 -0.35
N ILE A 46 -14.58 -31.22 -1.67
CA ILE A 46 -13.90 -30.19 -2.48
C ILE A 46 -14.68 -28.88 -2.40
N ASP A 47 -15.99 -28.93 -2.68
CA ASP A 47 -16.84 -27.75 -2.67
C ASP A 47 -16.91 -27.11 -1.28
N PHE A 48 -16.97 -27.94 -0.23
CA PHE A 48 -16.91 -27.49 1.16
C PHE A 48 -15.59 -26.80 1.49
N ALA A 49 -14.45 -27.41 1.13
CA ALA A 49 -13.12 -26.84 1.38
C ALA A 49 -12.92 -25.50 0.63
N ILE A 50 -13.38 -25.42 -0.63
CA ILE A 50 -13.37 -24.18 -1.42
C ILE A 50 -14.21 -23.10 -0.73
N GLY A 51 -15.41 -23.45 -0.25
CA GLY A 51 -16.29 -22.53 0.46
C GLY A 51 -15.67 -22.02 1.76
N ALA A 52 -15.11 -22.92 2.55
CA ALA A 52 -14.42 -22.62 3.82
C ALA A 52 -13.25 -21.65 3.61
N LEU A 53 -12.36 -21.96 2.66
CA LEU A 53 -11.21 -21.12 2.32
C LEU A 53 -11.64 -19.75 1.78
N THR A 54 -12.63 -19.70 0.90
CA THR A 54 -13.15 -18.45 0.31
C THR A 54 -13.71 -17.52 1.39
N ASN A 55 -14.46 -18.06 2.35
CA ASN A 55 -15.01 -17.29 3.46
C ASN A 55 -13.92 -16.77 4.41
N HIS A 56 -12.86 -17.56 4.64
CA HIS A 56 -11.70 -17.12 5.43
C HIS A 56 -10.94 -15.98 4.73
N VAL A 57 -10.65 -16.12 3.44
CA VAL A 57 -9.97 -15.06 2.67
C VAL A 57 -10.81 -13.78 2.63
N ARG A 58 -12.13 -13.89 2.42
CA ARG A 58 -13.03 -12.73 2.42
C ARG A 58 -12.98 -11.97 3.74
N THR A 59 -13.11 -12.67 4.87
CA THR A 59 -13.07 -12.04 6.20
C THR A 59 -11.72 -11.41 6.53
N VAL A 60 -10.61 -12.00 6.08
CA VAL A 60 -9.27 -11.41 6.25
C VAL A 60 -9.08 -10.17 5.36
N VAL A 61 -9.52 -10.21 4.10
CA VAL A 61 -9.36 -9.12 3.12
C VAL A 61 -10.25 -7.91 3.45
N GLU A 62 -11.44 -8.13 4.01
CA GLU A 62 -12.36 -7.07 4.44
C GLU A 62 -11.88 -6.29 5.68
N SER A 63 -10.69 -6.61 6.23
CA SER A 63 -10.04 -5.81 7.28
C SER A 63 -9.42 -4.51 6.72
N GLU A 64 -10.27 -3.69 6.10
CA GLU A 64 -9.91 -2.40 5.52
C GLU A 64 -9.49 -1.41 6.63
N ARG A 65 -8.44 -0.64 6.35
CA ARG A 65 -8.10 0.53 7.16
C ARG A 65 -8.47 1.78 6.38
N GLU A 66 -9.22 2.66 7.04
CA GLU A 66 -9.42 4.02 6.55
C GLU A 66 -8.14 4.81 6.76
N VAL A 67 -7.52 5.20 5.65
CA VAL A 67 -6.37 6.09 5.66
C VAL A 67 -6.85 7.40 5.04
N PRO A 68 -6.58 8.55 5.66
CA PRO A 68 -6.83 9.82 4.97
C PRO A 68 -6.08 9.74 3.64
N ALA A 69 -6.81 9.86 2.53
CA ALA A 69 -6.19 9.93 1.21
C ALA A 69 -5.15 11.02 1.32
N SER A 70 -3.91 10.68 0.95
CA SER A 70 -2.80 11.61 1.05
C SER A 70 -3.29 12.92 0.44
N ASP A 71 -3.39 13.93 1.29
CA ASP A 71 -3.56 15.29 0.82
C ASP A 71 -2.45 15.44 -0.22
N ARG A 72 -2.81 15.78 -1.46
CA ARG A 72 -1.83 16.00 -2.51
C ARG A 72 -1.13 17.29 -2.11
N ARG A 73 -0.26 17.20 -1.10
CA ARG A 73 0.55 18.27 -0.56
C ARG A 73 1.25 18.83 -1.77
N LYS A 74 0.85 20.03 -2.16
CA LYS A 74 1.54 20.78 -3.20
C LYS A 74 2.90 21.08 -2.60
N PHE A 75 3.89 20.28 -2.97
CA PHE A 75 5.25 20.56 -2.57
C PHE A 75 5.66 21.90 -3.16
N PRO A 76 6.44 22.70 -2.41
CA PRO A 76 7.13 23.86 -2.95
C PRO A 76 7.84 23.57 -4.29
N PRO A 77 7.97 24.57 -5.19
CA PRO A 77 8.54 24.39 -6.52
C PRO A 77 9.92 23.72 -6.55
N ASP A 78 10.78 24.02 -5.57
CA ASP A 78 12.12 23.45 -5.41
C ASP A 78 12.10 21.93 -5.20
N ILE A 79 11.15 21.42 -4.40
CA ILE A 79 10.98 19.97 -4.18
C ILE A 79 10.45 19.29 -5.44
N LEU A 80 9.56 19.96 -6.17
CA LEU A 80 9.04 19.44 -7.44
C LEU A 80 10.15 19.34 -8.50
N GLU A 81 11.05 20.34 -8.56
CA GLU A 81 12.23 20.30 -9.42
C GLU A 81 13.15 19.13 -9.06
N LEU A 82 13.40 18.90 -7.77
CA LEU A 82 14.19 17.76 -7.30
C LEU A 82 13.58 16.40 -7.68
N ILE A 83 12.26 16.26 -7.52
CA ILE A 83 11.53 15.05 -7.91
C ILE A 83 11.63 14.83 -9.42
N ARG A 84 11.50 15.90 -10.22
CA ARG A 84 11.62 15.85 -11.68
C ARG A 84 13.04 15.45 -12.09
N ALA A 85 14.08 16.06 -11.52
CA ALA A 85 15.48 15.74 -11.79
C ALA A 85 15.79 14.26 -11.48
N LYS A 86 15.34 13.76 -10.32
CA LYS A 86 15.47 12.34 -9.96
C LYS A 86 14.76 11.42 -10.96
N THR A 87 13.58 11.80 -11.42
CA THR A 87 12.77 11.00 -12.35
C THR A 87 13.42 10.94 -13.74
N GLN A 88 13.90 12.07 -14.25
CA GLN A 88 14.66 12.14 -15.51
C GLN A 88 15.94 11.32 -15.43
N LEU A 89 16.67 11.42 -14.31
CA LEU A 89 17.84 10.59 -14.07
C LEU A 89 17.43 9.13 -14.17
N CYS A 90 16.45 8.66 -13.38
CA CYS A 90 15.97 7.28 -13.37
C CYS A 90 15.40 6.77 -14.71
N ALA A 91 14.89 7.63 -15.59
CA ALA A 91 14.37 7.24 -16.89
C ALA A 91 15.48 6.88 -17.90
N ALA A 92 16.68 7.46 -17.78
CA ALA A 92 17.83 7.21 -18.65
C ALA A 92 18.53 5.84 -18.42
N ARG A 93 17.78 4.83 -17.98
CA ARG A 93 18.26 3.62 -17.28
C ARG A 93 18.95 2.56 -18.13
N ALA A 94 19.29 2.84 -19.38
CA ALA A 94 19.79 1.84 -20.32
C ALA A 94 21.05 1.11 -19.78
N TYR A 95 21.98 1.81 -19.13
CA TYR A 95 23.12 1.21 -18.41
C TYR A 95 23.59 2.12 -17.25
N PRO A 96 23.20 1.86 -15.99
CA PRO A 96 23.52 2.76 -14.87
C PRO A 96 24.93 2.48 -14.31
N THR A 97 25.86 3.42 -14.57
CA THR A 97 27.21 3.44 -13.98
C THR A 97 27.16 3.61 -12.45
N PRO A 98 28.23 3.27 -11.71
CA PRO A 98 28.30 3.49 -10.26
C PRO A 98 28.08 4.96 -9.86
N GLU A 99 28.60 5.94 -10.61
CA GLU A 99 28.40 7.36 -10.30
C GLU A 99 26.93 7.76 -10.44
N TYR A 100 26.26 7.24 -11.48
CA TYR A 100 24.84 7.48 -11.70
C TYR A 100 24.00 6.94 -10.53
N ARG A 101 24.31 5.74 -10.03
CA ARG A 101 23.62 5.16 -8.87
C ARG A 101 23.82 6.01 -7.61
N SER A 102 25.04 6.50 -7.40
CA SER A 102 25.36 7.40 -6.28
C SER A 102 24.58 8.71 -6.35
N ARG A 103 24.50 9.34 -7.54
CA ARG A 103 23.72 10.58 -7.77
C ARG A 103 22.23 10.37 -7.56
N ALA A 104 21.67 9.26 -8.05
CA ALA A 104 20.26 8.93 -7.82
C ALA A 104 19.94 8.75 -6.33
N ARG A 105 20.85 8.10 -5.57
CA ARG A 105 20.71 7.96 -4.11
C ARG A 105 20.84 9.29 -3.38
N ALA A 106 21.72 10.20 -3.82
CA ALA A 106 21.84 11.53 -3.26
C ALA A 106 20.54 12.34 -3.43
N LEU A 107 20.02 12.40 -4.66
CA LEU A 107 18.72 13.05 -4.95
C LEU A 107 17.57 12.43 -4.15
N GLN A 108 17.57 11.11 -3.96
CA GLN A 108 16.54 10.45 -3.14
C GLN A 108 16.61 10.87 -1.67
N ARG A 109 17.82 11.03 -1.10
CA ARG A 109 18.00 11.50 0.28
C ARG A 109 17.55 12.94 0.44
N GLU A 110 17.89 13.80 -0.53
CA GLU A 110 17.53 15.22 -0.50
C GLU A 110 16.03 15.44 -0.62
N VAL A 111 15.35 14.74 -1.55
CA VAL A 111 13.88 14.74 -1.62
C VAL A 111 13.28 14.33 -0.27
N LYS A 112 13.79 13.27 0.37
CA LYS A 112 13.27 12.83 1.68
C LYS A 112 13.49 13.87 2.78
N ALA A 113 14.63 14.55 2.80
CA ALA A 113 14.93 15.60 3.77
C ALA A 113 13.98 16.79 3.61
N ARG A 114 13.85 17.32 2.38
CA ARG A 114 12.99 18.47 2.07
C ARG A 114 11.50 18.19 2.33
N VAL A 115 11.04 16.99 2.00
CA VAL A 115 9.67 16.55 2.30
C VAL A 115 9.41 16.45 3.80
N ARG A 116 10.44 16.10 4.60
CA ARG A 116 10.35 16.06 6.07
C ARG A 116 10.37 17.46 6.69
N GLU A 117 11.14 18.39 6.12
CA GLU A 117 11.17 19.81 6.52
C GLU A 117 9.87 20.54 6.18
N SER A 118 9.20 20.14 5.09
CA SER A 118 7.92 20.72 4.65
C SER A 118 6.68 20.06 5.29
N LYS A 119 6.87 19.18 6.29
CA LYS A 119 5.80 18.40 6.92
C LYS A 119 5.49 18.86 8.33
#